data_AF-A0A9D1K4F5-F1
#
_entry.id   AF-A0A9D1K4F5-F1
#
_cell.length_a   1.000
_cell.length_b   1.000
_cell.length_c   1.000
_cell.angle_alpha   90.00
_cell.angle_beta   90.00
_cell.angle_gamma   90.00
#
_symmetry.space_group_name_H-M   'P 1'
#
loop_
_entity.id
_entity.type
_entity.pdbx_description
1 polymer ?
#
loop_
_entity_poly.entity_id
_entity_poly.type
_entity_poly.pdbx_seq_one_letter_code
_entity_poly.pdbx_strand_id
1 'polypeptide(L)'
;MGMAASQARLLTITARLNHIELESQNLSNAKIRLSDNTQRASDKYIKALNKTEYLYNTYNAKGEMITQDLTGAALTNYGELKNQYGLINSAGQILVSELDGKNFQESNTLEEFLDKYGVLSEPGKGEIVQVTNPEYAPAMDEYEKLYDEWMTQKPDPEDEKYLTEIPGSTLNSDLYEKFMSATTPCLHDTFELGSNCYMHVLIDLMGPGEHTTSDGQTYTVYPGSGTYGLDMTANARTETMEAVTEAIKNTPCCGNVQDGCGNNHTITVAGKDYTNNECGDAPCNSNETIYQKVVDLYWEARKYFDPEGPMGEGGYREETGGIECYEEFIHILEHDLKQALQKDPEYEFNDELYQADLEEWQAKEPQKPDVPMYVDKEVRKVTDSDKAQWYINLWHRMNGTSDFKGGFGDSAEYDPSEGWASKSKTEQSWAILKDGDMNSPEYLKYAIDNGLITIEQVQFTNPSDSDSGLENVAWTSVIFDTITDVTEQKDQIAITKAETEYEQALSDIEAKDKQLDVQMKKLDTEHNALQTEYDSIKSVIEKNVERNFKIFS
;
A
#
# COMPACT_ATOMS: atom_id res chain seq x y z
N MET A 1 -84.03 95.06 3.85
CA MET A 1 -83.65 93.81 3.15
C MET A 1 -82.14 93.67 3.27
N GLY A 2 -81.58 92.64 3.90
CA GLY A 2 -80.12 92.50 3.84
C GLY A 2 -79.46 91.45 4.73
N MET A 3 -79.88 91.30 5.99
CA MET A 3 -79.09 90.50 6.95
C MET A 3 -79.05 89.00 6.59
N ALA A 4 -80.19 88.39 6.26
CA ALA A 4 -80.25 86.99 5.86
C ALA A 4 -79.50 86.71 4.54
N ALA A 5 -79.55 87.63 3.58
CA ALA A 5 -78.82 87.51 2.31
C ALA A 5 -77.30 87.66 2.51
N SER A 6 -76.87 88.58 3.38
CA SER A 6 -75.45 88.73 3.75
C SER A 6 -74.93 87.50 4.50
N GLN A 7 -75.72 86.93 5.42
CA GLN A 7 -75.36 85.70 6.13
C GLN A 7 -75.27 84.49 5.20
N ALA A 8 -76.21 84.32 4.27
CA ALA A 8 -76.16 83.25 3.27
C ALA A 8 -74.93 83.38 2.35
N ARG A 9 -74.59 84.61 1.94
CA ARG A 9 -73.38 84.87 1.14
C ARG A 9 -72.10 84.60 1.93
N LEU A 10 -72.05 85.02 3.21
CA LEU A 10 -70.92 84.74 4.11
C LEU A 10 -70.67 83.23 4.21
N LEU A 11 -71.71 82.43 4.47
CA LEU A 11 -71.62 80.96 4.52
C LEU A 11 -71.14 80.36 3.20
N THR A 12 -71.60 80.90 2.06
CA THR A 12 -71.17 80.45 0.73
C THR A 12 -69.68 80.72 0.50
N ILE A 13 -69.20 81.90 0.89
CA ILE A 13 -67.78 82.26 0.78
C ILE A 13 -66.93 81.39 1.71
N THR A 14 -67.36 81.16 2.95
CA THR A 14 -66.68 80.25 3.89
C THR A 14 -66.55 78.85 3.31
N ALA A 15 -67.60 78.31 2.69
CA ALA A 15 -67.55 76.99 2.05
C ALA A 15 -66.53 76.97 0.89
N ARG A 16 -66.47 78.04 0.07
CA ARG A 16 -65.49 78.16 -1.02
C ARG A 16 -64.06 78.32 -0.50
N LEU A 17 -63.83 79.10 0.55
CA LEU A 17 -62.51 79.24 1.18
C LEU A 17 -62.01 77.89 1.71
N ASN A 18 -62.86 77.15 2.44
CA ASN A 18 -62.52 75.80 2.91
C ASN A 18 -62.22 74.83 1.75
N HIS A 19 -62.95 74.93 0.64
CA HIS A 19 -62.69 74.13 -0.55
C HIS A 19 -61.33 74.47 -1.17
N ILE A 20 -60.99 75.75 -1.32
CA ILE A 20 -59.71 76.20 -1.86
C ILE A 20 -58.55 75.77 -0.95
N GLU A 21 -58.73 75.86 0.37
CA GLU A 21 -57.74 75.38 1.34
C GLU A 21 -57.49 73.87 1.19
N LEU A 22 -58.58 73.08 1.06
CA LEU A 22 -58.49 71.64 0.80
C LEU A 22 -57.79 71.34 -0.54
N GLU A 23 -58.10 72.06 -1.60
CA GLU A 23 -57.42 71.93 -2.89
C GLU A 23 -55.94 72.29 -2.79
N SER A 24 -55.59 73.37 -2.11
CA SER A 24 -54.20 73.79 -1.87
C SER A 24 -53.40 72.71 -1.13
N GLN A 25 -54.00 72.10 -0.10
CA GLN A 25 -53.40 70.96 0.60
C GLN A 25 -53.23 69.75 -0.31
N ASN A 26 -54.20 69.45 -1.17
CA ASN A 26 -54.11 68.36 -2.15
C ASN A 26 -52.98 68.60 -3.17
N LEU A 27 -52.81 69.84 -3.65
CA LEU A 27 -51.72 70.20 -4.56
C LEU A 27 -50.36 70.15 -3.86
N SER A 28 -50.27 70.61 -2.61
CA SER A 28 -49.06 70.50 -1.79
C SER A 28 -48.65 69.03 -1.61
N ASN A 29 -49.60 68.15 -1.29
CA ASN A 29 -49.36 66.71 -1.23
C ASN A 29 -48.96 66.13 -2.60
N ALA A 30 -49.49 66.65 -3.71
CA ALA A 30 -49.08 66.24 -5.05
C ALA A 30 -47.63 66.61 -5.36
N LYS A 31 -47.16 67.78 -4.89
CA LYS A 31 -45.76 68.18 -5.01
C LYS A 31 -44.82 67.30 -4.20
N ILE A 32 -45.18 66.92 -2.98
CA ILE A 32 -44.40 65.96 -2.19
C ILE A 32 -44.24 64.65 -2.96
N ARG A 33 -45.33 64.13 -3.56
CA ARG A 33 -45.25 62.92 -4.41
C ARG A 33 -44.37 63.10 -5.64
N LEU A 34 -44.35 64.29 -6.26
CA LEU A 34 -43.43 64.57 -7.37
C LEU A 34 -41.97 64.58 -6.89
N SER A 35 -41.69 65.16 -5.73
CA SER A 35 -40.35 65.11 -5.12
C SER A 35 -39.89 63.68 -4.86
N ASP A 36 -40.78 62.82 -4.35
CA ASP A 36 -40.49 61.39 -4.17
C ASP A 36 -40.22 60.68 -5.51
N ASN A 37 -40.95 61.04 -6.57
CA ASN A 37 -40.70 60.52 -7.92
C ASN A 37 -39.32 60.94 -8.45
N THR A 38 -38.91 62.20 -8.23
CA THR A 38 -37.58 62.70 -8.61
C THR A 38 -36.49 61.90 -7.92
N GLN A 39 -36.63 61.67 -6.60
CA GLN A 39 -35.66 60.90 -5.84
C GLN A 39 -35.56 59.46 -6.38
N ARG A 40 -36.69 58.79 -6.62
CA ARG A 40 -36.70 57.42 -7.18
C ARG A 40 -36.06 57.34 -8.56
N ALA A 41 -36.28 58.32 -9.43
CA ALA A 41 -35.63 58.38 -10.73
C ALA A 41 -34.11 58.57 -10.58
N SER A 42 -33.68 59.45 -9.67
CA SER A 42 -32.27 59.70 -9.36
C SER A 42 -31.59 58.44 -8.81
N ASP A 43 -32.20 57.75 -7.85
CA ASP A 43 -31.67 56.54 -7.25
C ASP A 43 -31.47 55.43 -8.30
N LYS A 44 -32.43 55.30 -9.24
CA LYS A 44 -32.33 54.35 -10.35
C LYS A 44 -31.14 54.66 -11.26
N TYR A 45 -30.92 55.94 -11.56
CA TYR A 45 -29.79 56.40 -12.36
C TYR A 45 -28.44 56.18 -11.63
N ILE A 46 -28.35 56.57 -10.36
CA ILE A 46 -27.15 56.34 -9.54
C ILE A 46 -26.83 54.85 -9.43
N LYS A 47 -27.84 53.99 -9.28
CA LYS A 47 -27.65 52.53 -9.29
C LYS A 47 -27.09 52.03 -10.62
N ALA A 48 -27.54 52.56 -11.75
CA ALA A 48 -27.00 52.21 -13.06
C ALA A 48 -25.57 52.73 -13.26
N LEU A 49 -25.23 53.92 -12.76
CA LEU A 49 -23.87 54.49 -12.82
C LEU A 49 -22.81 53.68 -12.09
N ASN A 50 -23.25 52.93 -11.08
CA ASN A 50 -22.42 52.02 -10.29
C ASN A 50 -22.52 50.56 -10.78
N LYS A 51 -23.34 50.27 -11.79
CA LYS A 51 -23.46 48.94 -12.34
C LYS A 51 -22.22 48.63 -13.18
N THR A 52 -21.56 47.55 -12.84
CA THR A 52 -20.42 47.02 -13.59
C THR A 52 -20.79 45.71 -14.27
N GLU A 53 -20.01 45.38 -15.28
CA GLU A 53 -20.05 44.11 -16.01
C GLU A 53 -18.65 43.52 -16.07
N TYR A 54 -18.58 42.19 -16.17
CA TYR A 54 -17.35 41.47 -16.42
C TYR A 54 -17.25 41.13 -17.89
N LEU A 55 -16.07 41.38 -18.45
CA LEU A 55 -15.69 41.02 -19.80
C LEU A 55 -14.61 39.96 -19.77
N TYR A 56 -14.61 39.10 -20.79
CA TYR A 56 -13.61 38.09 -21.03
C TYR A 56 -12.74 38.48 -22.22
N ASN A 57 -11.44 38.55 -22.00
CA ASN A 57 -10.41 38.78 -23.01
C ASN A 57 -9.81 37.43 -23.40
N THR A 58 -9.96 37.06 -24.66
CA THR A 58 -9.41 35.82 -25.22
C THR A 58 -8.77 36.13 -26.57
N TYR A 59 -8.11 35.15 -27.17
CA TYR A 59 -7.47 35.29 -28.47
C TYR A 59 -8.20 34.45 -29.52
N ASN A 60 -8.35 35.01 -30.72
CA ASN A 60 -8.83 34.25 -31.87
C ASN A 60 -7.71 33.36 -32.46
N ALA A 61 -8.04 32.51 -33.43
CA ALA A 61 -7.08 31.64 -34.14
C ALA A 61 -5.90 32.39 -34.80
N LYS A 62 -5.98 33.71 -34.96
CA LYS A 62 -4.92 34.56 -35.52
C LYS A 62 -4.04 35.21 -34.45
N GLY A 63 -4.30 34.93 -33.16
CA GLY A 63 -3.61 35.54 -32.03
C GLY A 63 -4.05 36.99 -31.75
N GLU A 64 -5.16 37.46 -32.33
CA GLU A 64 -5.71 38.78 -32.04
C GLU A 64 -6.57 38.70 -30.79
N MET A 65 -6.37 39.64 -29.86
CA MET A 65 -7.20 39.75 -28.67
C MET A 65 -8.61 40.18 -29.06
N ILE A 66 -9.59 39.42 -28.60
CA ILE A 66 -11.01 39.71 -28.69
C ILE A 66 -11.58 39.84 -27.27
N THR A 67 -12.46 40.81 -27.11
CA THR A 67 -13.16 41.08 -25.85
C THR A 67 -14.63 40.80 -26.05
N GLN A 68 -15.22 40.03 -25.14
CA GLN A 68 -16.64 39.63 -25.18
C GLN A 68 -17.22 39.59 -23.76
N ASP A 69 -18.54 39.45 -23.65
CA ASP A 69 -19.19 39.32 -22.35
C ASP A 69 -18.69 38.06 -21.61
N LEU A 70 -18.45 38.19 -20.30
CA LEU A 70 -18.09 37.05 -19.46
C LEU A 70 -19.32 36.17 -19.25
N THR A 71 -19.38 35.05 -19.97
CA THR A 71 -20.38 34.00 -19.79
C THR A 71 -19.72 32.70 -19.33
N GLY A 72 -20.51 31.78 -18.79
CA GLY A 72 -19.99 30.47 -18.42
C GLY A 72 -19.47 29.73 -19.65
N ALA A 73 -20.20 29.80 -20.77
CA ALA A 73 -19.76 29.26 -22.06
C ALA A 73 -18.43 29.88 -22.52
N ALA A 74 -18.25 31.20 -22.35
CA ALA A 74 -17.00 31.88 -22.68
C ALA A 74 -15.80 31.32 -21.88
N LEU A 75 -16.02 30.79 -20.67
CA LEU A 75 -14.99 30.19 -19.82
C LEU A 75 -14.81 28.68 -20.03
N THR A 76 -15.87 27.92 -20.24
CA THR A 76 -15.84 26.45 -20.24
C THR A 76 -15.75 25.80 -21.61
N ASN A 77 -16.00 26.54 -22.70
CA ASN A 77 -15.86 26.00 -24.06
C ASN A 77 -14.41 26.05 -24.56
N TYR A 78 -14.02 25.06 -25.37
CA TYR A 78 -12.71 25.04 -26.01
C TYR A 78 -12.43 26.27 -26.90
N GLY A 79 -11.19 26.76 -26.87
CA GLY A 79 -10.64 27.73 -27.83
C GLY A 79 -9.10 27.60 -27.94
N GLU A 80 -8.55 27.77 -29.14
CA GLU A 80 -7.15 27.43 -29.49
C GLU A 80 -6.08 28.13 -28.64
N LEU A 81 -6.30 29.37 -28.22
CA LEU A 81 -5.33 30.18 -27.46
C LEU A 81 -5.91 30.62 -26.11
N LYS A 82 -6.73 29.76 -25.53
CA LYS A 82 -7.54 30.06 -24.36
C LYS A 82 -7.08 29.23 -23.17
N ASN A 83 -6.98 29.88 -22.01
CA ASN A 83 -6.83 29.17 -20.75
C ASN A 83 -8.06 28.29 -20.44
N GLN A 84 -7.83 27.14 -19.82
CA GLN A 84 -8.91 26.20 -19.47
C GLN A 84 -9.47 26.48 -18.09
N TYR A 85 -10.72 26.96 -18.06
CA TYR A 85 -11.46 27.29 -16.85
C TYR A 85 -12.68 26.39 -16.64
N GLY A 86 -13.02 26.17 -15.38
CA GLY A 86 -14.13 25.37 -14.92
C GLY A 86 -14.91 26.15 -13.87
N LEU A 87 -16.23 26.08 -13.92
CA LEU A 87 -17.11 26.73 -12.96
C LEU A 87 -17.48 25.73 -11.89
N ILE A 88 -17.24 26.03 -10.62
CA ILE A 88 -17.46 25.09 -9.53
C ILE A 88 -18.54 25.63 -8.60
N ASN A 89 -19.56 24.82 -8.30
CA ASN A 89 -20.60 25.22 -7.36
C ASN A 89 -20.15 25.03 -5.90
N SER A 90 -20.98 25.46 -4.96
CA SER A 90 -20.71 25.32 -3.52
C SER A 90 -20.59 23.87 -3.01
N ALA A 91 -21.01 22.88 -3.81
CA ALA A 91 -20.85 21.45 -3.54
C ALA A 91 -19.58 20.85 -4.16
N GLY A 92 -18.68 21.66 -4.75
CA GLY A 92 -17.44 21.19 -5.36
C GLY A 92 -17.62 20.56 -6.75
N GLN A 93 -18.83 20.65 -7.32
CA GLN A 93 -19.17 20.04 -8.60
C GLN A 93 -18.81 20.98 -9.75
N ILE A 94 -18.17 20.46 -10.80
CA ILE A 94 -17.95 21.22 -12.02
C ILE A 94 -19.29 21.41 -12.77
N LEU A 95 -19.64 22.65 -13.04
CA LEU A 95 -20.80 23.04 -13.81
C LEU A 95 -20.47 22.96 -15.29
N VAL A 96 -21.21 22.12 -16.01
CA VAL A 96 -21.03 21.86 -17.44
C VAL A 96 -22.26 22.28 -18.22
N SER A 97 -22.09 22.51 -19.53
CA SER A 97 -23.20 22.83 -20.43
C SER A 97 -24.17 21.64 -20.58
N GLU A 98 -25.37 21.88 -21.11
CA GLU A 98 -26.30 20.78 -21.41
C GLU A 98 -25.70 19.82 -22.45
N LEU A 99 -24.91 20.32 -23.40
CA LEU A 99 -24.21 19.51 -24.40
C LEU A 99 -23.14 18.63 -23.76
N ASP A 100 -22.26 19.20 -22.93
CA ASP A 100 -21.18 18.44 -22.30
C ASP A 100 -21.72 17.40 -21.33
N GLY A 101 -22.73 17.78 -20.54
CA GLY A 101 -23.44 16.86 -19.66
C GLY A 101 -24.10 15.72 -20.44
N LYS A 102 -24.70 16.01 -21.61
CA LYS A 102 -25.30 14.99 -22.48
C LYS A 102 -24.24 14.08 -23.11
N ASN A 103 -23.17 14.62 -23.68
CA ASN A 103 -22.08 13.83 -24.27
C ASN A 103 -21.46 12.91 -23.22
N PHE A 104 -21.19 13.42 -22.03
CA PHE A 104 -20.71 12.62 -20.90
C PHE A 104 -21.72 11.56 -20.45
N GLN A 105 -23.02 11.87 -20.54
CA GLN A 105 -24.08 10.90 -20.24
C GLN A 105 -24.13 9.75 -21.25
N GLU A 106 -23.90 10.04 -22.52
CA GLU A 106 -23.97 9.11 -23.66
C GLU A 106 -22.67 8.33 -23.91
N SER A 107 -21.61 8.59 -23.15
CA SER A 107 -20.29 7.95 -23.32
C SER A 107 -19.91 7.12 -22.08
N ASN A 108 -19.45 5.89 -22.32
CA ASN A 108 -18.93 4.99 -21.30
C ASN A 108 -17.41 5.07 -21.17
N THR A 109 -16.72 5.42 -22.26
CA THR A 109 -15.26 5.52 -22.32
C THR A 109 -14.82 6.92 -22.76
N LEU A 110 -13.57 7.27 -22.42
CA LEU A 110 -12.94 8.49 -22.91
C LEU A 110 -12.96 8.57 -24.44
N GLU A 111 -12.72 7.46 -25.15
CA GLU A 111 -12.74 7.43 -26.62
C GLU A 111 -14.12 7.81 -27.19
N GLU A 112 -15.21 7.24 -26.65
CA GLU A 112 -16.58 7.59 -27.05
C GLU A 112 -16.90 9.05 -26.79
N PHE A 113 -16.40 9.60 -25.66
CA PHE A 113 -16.60 10.99 -25.30
C PHE A 113 -15.88 11.93 -26.26
N LEU A 114 -14.61 11.63 -26.58
CA LEU A 114 -13.82 12.40 -27.53
C LEU A 114 -14.39 12.34 -28.96
N ASP A 115 -14.95 11.21 -29.38
CA ASP A 115 -15.59 11.09 -30.69
C ASP A 115 -16.76 12.06 -30.87
N LYS A 116 -17.55 12.30 -29.81
CA LYS A 116 -18.68 13.26 -29.83
C LYS A 116 -18.23 14.69 -30.11
N TYR A 117 -16.97 15.03 -29.84
CA TYR A 117 -16.38 16.34 -30.15
C TYR A 117 -15.63 16.38 -31.48
N GLY A 118 -15.60 15.25 -32.21
CA GLY A 118 -14.98 15.14 -33.53
C GLY A 118 -13.47 15.33 -33.50
N VAL A 119 -12.80 14.91 -32.41
CA VAL A 119 -11.35 15.01 -32.24
C VAL A 119 -10.60 13.71 -32.53
N LEU A 120 -11.31 12.69 -33.02
CA LEU A 120 -10.75 11.39 -33.36
C LEU A 120 -10.86 11.12 -34.87
N SER A 121 -9.88 10.43 -35.44
CA SER A 121 -9.86 10.02 -36.85
C SER A 121 -11.05 9.11 -37.16
N GLU A 122 -11.53 9.06 -38.40
CA GLU A 122 -12.65 8.17 -38.77
C GLU A 122 -12.35 6.69 -38.40
N PRO A 123 -13.37 5.89 -38.05
CA PRO A 123 -13.19 4.47 -37.77
C PRO A 123 -12.44 3.74 -38.90
N GLY A 124 -11.43 2.93 -38.56
CA GLY A 124 -10.58 2.24 -39.54
C GLY A 124 -9.39 3.06 -40.07
N LYS A 125 -9.20 4.30 -39.57
CA LYS A 125 -8.01 5.12 -39.81
C LYS A 125 -7.20 5.33 -38.51
N GLY A 126 -7.28 4.35 -37.60
CA GLY A 126 -6.52 4.37 -36.36
C GLY A 126 -5.02 4.15 -36.58
N GLU A 127 -4.27 4.22 -35.49
CA GLU A 127 -2.91 3.73 -35.39
C GLU A 127 -2.93 2.40 -34.63
N ILE A 128 -2.16 1.44 -35.10
CA ILE A 128 -1.94 0.21 -34.34
C ILE A 128 -0.94 0.55 -33.24
N VAL A 129 -1.40 0.44 -31.99
CA VAL A 129 -0.56 0.61 -30.81
C VAL A 129 -0.49 -0.72 -30.06
N GLN A 130 0.68 -1.03 -29.52
CA GLN A 130 0.85 -2.15 -28.61
C GLN A 130 0.31 -1.75 -27.23
N VAL A 131 -0.74 -2.45 -26.80
CA VAL A 131 -1.28 -2.33 -25.45
C VAL A 131 -0.99 -3.59 -24.67
N THR A 132 -0.88 -3.49 -23.36
CA THR A 132 -0.73 -4.67 -22.49
C THR A 132 -1.92 -5.60 -22.68
N ASN A 133 -1.64 -6.88 -22.89
CA ASN A 133 -2.69 -7.89 -23.03
C ASN A 133 -3.35 -8.13 -21.66
N PRO A 134 -4.65 -7.86 -21.49
CA PRO A 134 -5.34 -8.10 -20.22
C PRO A 134 -5.32 -9.58 -19.81
N GLU A 135 -5.16 -10.50 -20.76
CA GLU A 135 -5.07 -11.94 -20.49
C GLU A 135 -3.67 -12.39 -20.02
N TYR A 136 -2.63 -11.56 -20.19
CA TYR A 136 -1.25 -11.95 -19.87
C TYR A 136 -1.00 -12.13 -18.38
N ALA A 137 -1.39 -11.15 -17.55
CA ALA A 137 -1.15 -11.22 -16.11
C ALA A 137 -1.88 -12.41 -15.45
N PRO A 138 -3.18 -12.64 -15.70
CA PRO A 138 -3.87 -13.82 -15.18
C PRO A 138 -3.23 -15.15 -15.62
N ALA A 139 -2.82 -15.26 -16.90
CA ALA A 139 -2.20 -16.48 -17.42
C ALA A 139 -0.83 -16.74 -16.79
N MET A 140 -0.02 -15.69 -16.59
CA MET A 140 1.28 -15.80 -15.94
C MET A 140 1.14 -16.14 -14.45
N ASP A 141 0.20 -15.53 -13.73
CA ASP A 141 -0.06 -15.83 -12.31
C ASP A 141 -0.45 -17.31 -12.12
N GLU A 142 -1.31 -17.85 -13.00
CA GLU A 142 -1.70 -19.27 -12.97
C GLU A 142 -0.50 -20.19 -13.24
N TYR A 143 0.33 -19.85 -14.23
CA TYR A 143 1.56 -20.60 -14.52
C TYR A 143 2.54 -20.59 -13.35
N GLU A 144 2.80 -19.43 -12.75
CA GLU A 144 3.73 -19.29 -11.62
C GLU A 144 3.31 -20.18 -10.46
N LYS A 145 2.00 -20.21 -10.15
CA LYS A 145 1.46 -21.11 -9.12
C LYS A 145 1.72 -22.59 -9.42
N LEU A 146 1.43 -23.02 -10.65
CA LEU A 146 1.66 -24.41 -11.07
C LEU A 146 3.15 -24.77 -11.06
N TYR A 147 4.00 -23.84 -11.49
CA TYR A 147 5.45 -24.00 -11.52
C TYR A 147 6.03 -24.12 -10.10
N ASP A 148 5.59 -23.28 -9.17
CA ASP A 148 6.01 -23.37 -7.76
C ASP A 148 5.58 -24.70 -7.14
N GLU A 149 4.33 -25.13 -7.35
CA GLU A 149 3.84 -26.43 -6.89
C GLU A 149 4.66 -27.60 -7.48
N TRP A 150 5.02 -27.53 -8.76
CA TRP A 150 5.89 -28.52 -9.41
C TRP A 150 7.30 -28.52 -8.82
N MET A 151 7.89 -27.35 -8.54
CA MET A 151 9.23 -27.22 -7.96
C MET A 151 9.34 -27.85 -6.57
N THR A 152 8.27 -27.83 -5.76
CA THR A 152 8.25 -28.49 -4.45
C THR A 152 8.34 -30.02 -4.52
N GLN A 153 8.00 -30.60 -5.67
CA GLN A 153 8.01 -32.06 -5.91
C GLN A 153 9.32 -32.57 -6.50
N LYS A 154 10.32 -31.69 -6.64
CA LYS A 154 11.62 -32.07 -7.18
C LYS A 154 12.27 -33.16 -6.32
N PRO A 155 12.71 -34.28 -6.91
CA PRO A 155 13.44 -35.32 -6.20
C PRO A 155 14.63 -34.78 -5.40
N ASP A 156 14.70 -35.13 -4.12
CA ASP A 156 15.82 -34.79 -3.24
C ASP A 156 16.88 -35.91 -3.29
N PRO A 157 18.12 -35.65 -3.75
CA PRO A 157 19.16 -36.67 -3.81
C PRO A 157 19.59 -37.21 -2.43
N GLU A 158 19.22 -36.56 -1.32
CA GLU A 158 19.51 -37.06 0.04
C GLU A 158 18.41 -37.99 0.60
N ASP A 159 17.32 -38.23 -0.14
CA ASP A 159 16.25 -39.15 0.29
C ASP A 159 16.78 -40.59 0.43
N GLU A 160 16.50 -41.22 1.58
CA GLU A 160 16.92 -42.59 1.91
C GLU A 160 16.53 -43.61 0.82
N LYS A 161 15.46 -43.36 0.05
CA LYS A 161 15.05 -44.24 -1.05
C LYS A 161 16.10 -44.36 -2.16
N TYR A 162 17.04 -43.42 -2.26
CA TYR A 162 18.14 -43.43 -3.22
C TYR A 162 19.44 -43.97 -2.64
N LEU A 163 19.47 -44.42 -1.39
CA LEU A 163 20.67 -44.97 -0.74
C LEU A 163 20.53 -46.48 -0.56
N THR A 164 21.51 -47.24 -1.05
CA THR A 164 21.56 -48.71 -0.94
C THR A 164 22.78 -49.13 -0.12
N GLU A 165 22.60 -49.99 0.88
CA GLU A 165 23.72 -50.57 1.65
C GLU A 165 24.60 -51.44 0.76
N ILE A 166 25.93 -51.23 0.81
CA ILE A 166 26.89 -52.03 0.04
C ILE A 166 27.06 -53.40 0.72
N PRO A 167 26.64 -54.52 0.09
CA PRO A 167 26.76 -55.83 0.71
C PRO A 167 28.24 -56.24 0.83
N GLY A 168 28.74 -56.38 2.06
CA GLY A 168 30.10 -56.89 2.36
C GLY A 168 31.15 -55.85 2.77
N SER A 169 30.76 -54.61 3.11
CA SER A 169 31.69 -53.56 3.59
C SER A 169 32.24 -53.79 5.02
N THR A 170 31.88 -54.88 5.72
CA THR A 170 32.29 -55.24 7.08
C THR A 170 33.59 -56.09 7.14
N LEU A 171 34.53 -55.86 6.23
CA LEU A 171 35.65 -56.77 5.91
C LEU A 171 36.68 -57.04 7.04
N ASN A 172 36.51 -56.53 8.27
CA ASN A 172 37.36 -56.83 9.43
C ASN A 172 36.67 -57.58 10.58
N SER A 173 35.36 -57.87 10.46
CA SER A 173 34.55 -58.50 11.53
C SER A 173 35.05 -59.88 12.02
N ASP A 174 35.96 -60.54 11.28
CA ASP A 174 36.48 -61.87 11.60
C ASP A 174 37.70 -61.89 12.54
N LEU A 175 38.51 -60.81 12.61
CA LEU A 175 39.77 -60.84 13.37
C LEU A 175 39.55 -60.80 14.88
N TYR A 176 38.63 -59.96 15.37
CA TYR A 176 38.28 -59.88 16.79
C TYR A 176 37.70 -61.21 17.29
N GLU A 177 36.76 -61.80 16.54
CA GLU A 177 36.16 -63.08 16.88
C GLU A 177 37.17 -64.23 16.87
N LYS A 178 38.09 -64.26 15.89
CA LYS A 178 39.18 -65.25 15.86
C LYS A 178 40.15 -65.07 17.02
N PHE A 179 40.42 -63.83 17.44
CA PHE A 179 41.22 -63.52 18.63
C PHE A 179 40.55 -64.04 19.90
N MET A 180 39.27 -63.71 20.11
CA MET A 180 38.49 -64.16 21.27
C MET A 180 38.40 -65.70 21.31
N SER A 181 38.23 -66.35 20.15
CA SER A 181 38.25 -67.80 20.04
C SER A 181 39.61 -68.42 20.35
N ALA A 182 40.72 -67.82 19.89
CA ALA A 182 42.07 -68.34 20.10
C ALA A 182 42.53 -68.24 21.56
N THR A 183 42.06 -67.22 22.28
CA THR A 183 42.43 -66.93 23.67
C THR A 183 41.42 -67.48 24.69
N THR A 184 40.33 -68.09 24.20
CA THR A 184 39.21 -68.62 25.01
C THR A 184 39.64 -69.43 26.24
N PRO A 185 40.60 -70.37 26.20
CA PRO A 185 41.00 -71.14 27.39
C PRO A 185 41.56 -70.24 28.51
N CYS A 186 42.43 -69.29 28.17
CA CYS A 186 43.03 -68.37 29.14
C CYS A 186 42.00 -67.35 29.66
N LEU A 187 41.10 -66.88 28.78
CA LEU A 187 40.01 -65.97 29.17
C LEU A 187 39.02 -66.68 30.10
N HIS A 188 38.65 -67.93 29.82
CA HIS A 188 37.74 -68.71 30.67
C HIS A 188 38.28 -68.85 32.09
N ASP A 189 39.54 -69.29 32.25
CA ASP A 189 40.17 -69.45 33.57
C ASP A 189 40.35 -68.11 34.29
N THR A 190 40.56 -67.01 33.55
CA THR A 190 40.62 -65.65 34.11
C THR A 190 39.28 -65.25 34.70
N PHE A 191 38.20 -65.36 33.92
CA PHE A 191 36.88 -64.86 34.33
C PHE A 191 36.14 -65.79 35.30
N GLU A 192 36.32 -67.11 35.19
CA GLU A 192 35.61 -68.09 36.03
C GLU A 192 36.32 -68.37 37.35
N LEU A 193 37.66 -68.44 37.33
CA LEU A 193 38.46 -68.86 38.48
C LEU A 193 39.20 -67.70 39.15
N GLY A 194 39.09 -66.47 38.63
CA GLY A 194 39.82 -65.30 39.14
C GLY A 194 41.33 -65.45 39.03
N SER A 195 41.80 -66.28 38.09
CA SER A 195 43.22 -66.60 37.92
C SER A 195 43.96 -65.51 37.14
N ASN A 196 45.27 -65.41 37.33
CA ASN A 196 46.15 -64.51 36.56
C ASN A 196 46.40 -64.99 35.11
N CYS A 197 45.52 -65.83 34.55
CA CYS A 197 45.65 -66.37 33.19
C CYS A 197 45.54 -65.31 32.08
N TYR A 198 45.07 -64.09 32.40
CA TYR A 198 45.09 -62.96 31.48
C TYR A 198 46.51 -62.55 31.06
N MET A 199 47.51 -62.82 31.90
CA MET A 199 48.91 -62.58 31.55
C MET A 199 49.35 -63.42 30.35
N HIS A 200 48.78 -64.61 30.13
CA HIS A 200 49.05 -65.39 28.92
C HIS A 200 48.50 -64.69 27.68
N VAL A 201 47.33 -64.06 27.78
CA VAL A 201 46.73 -63.29 26.68
C VAL A 201 47.60 -62.07 26.34
N LEU A 202 48.12 -61.38 27.35
CA LEU A 202 49.07 -60.27 27.16
C LEU A 202 50.38 -60.73 26.51
N ILE A 203 50.96 -61.84 26.99
CA ILE A 203 52.17 -62.45 26.39
C ILE A 203 51.92 -62.84 24.93
N ASP A 204 50.77 -63.43 24.61
CA ASP A 204 50.46 -63.86 23.24
C ASP A 204 50.23 -62.66 22.31
N LEU A 205 49.62 -61.56 22.80
CA LEU A 205 49.48 -60.30 22.08
C LEU A 205 50.83 -59.64 21.80
N MET A 206 51.79 -59.76 22.70
CA MET A 206 53.16 -59.24 22.54
C MET A 206 54.03 -60.13 21.66
N GLY A 207 53.90 -61.45 21.83
CA GLY A 207 54.72 -62.54 21.30
C GLY A 207 56.21 -62.53 21.69
N PRO A 208 57.00 -63.50 21.18
CA PRO A 208 58.40 -63.67 21.58
C PRO A 208 59.29 -62.55 21.03
N GLY A 209 60.25 -62.10 21.83
CA GLY A 209 61.14 -60.99 21.50
C GLY A 209 61.58 -60.19 22.72
N GLU A 210 62.46 -59.21 22.48
CA GLU A 210 62.83 -58.18 23.46
C GLU A 210 61.80 -57.05 23.40
N HIS A 211 61.27 -56.67 24.56
CA HIS A 211 60.26 -55.63 24.73
C HIS A 211 60.74 -54.59 25.72
N THR A 212 60.45 -53.32 25.44
CA THR A 212 60.83 -52.20 26.30
C THR A 212 59.57 -51.49 26.78
N THR A 213 59.45 -51.31 28.09
CA THR A 213 58.35 -50.56 28.69
C THR A 213 58.51 -49.06 28.45
N SER A 214 57.44 -48.28 28.61
CA SER A 214 57.47 -46.82 28.43
C SER A 214 58.43 -46.11 29.41
N ASP A 215 58.70 -46.71 30.58
CA ASP A 215 59.69 -46.19 31.55
C ASP A 215 61.14 -46.64 31.27
N GLY A 216 61.37 -47.38 30.18
CA GLY A 216 62.70 -47.75 29.68
C GLY A 216 63.26 -49.06 30.22
N GLN A 217 62.44 -49.90 30.86
CA GLN A 217 62.85 -51.21 31.35
C GLN A 217 62.69 -52.28 30.25
N THR A 218 63.69 -53.15 30.10
CA THR A 218 63.71 -54.14 29.02
C THR A 218 63.50 -55.55 29.57
N TYR A 219 62.69 -56.37 28.88
CA TYR A 219 62.53 -57.80 29.15
C TYR A 219 62.44 -58.62 27.87
N THR A 220 62.75 -59.90 27.98
CA THR A 220 62.62 -60.85 26.87
C THR A 220 61.50 -61.85 27.14
N VAL A 221 60.58 -61.96 26.19
CA VAL A 221 59.62 -63.07 26.09
C VAL A 221 60.25 -64.14 25.21
N TYR A 222 60.42 -65.34 25.75
CA TYR A 222 61.04 -66.48 25.08
C TYR A 222 60.01 -67.30 24.30
N PRO A 223 60.40 -67.94 23.19
CA PRO A 223 59.54 -68.90 22.49
C PRO A 223 59.51 -70.25 23.24
N GLY A 224 58.32 -70.79 23.55
CA GLY A 224 58.20 -72.11 24.19
C GLY A 224 56.76 -72.55 24.46
N SER A 225 56.54 -73.85 24.69
CA SER A 225 55.25 -74.43 25.10
C SER A 225 55.36 -75.08 26.49
N GLY A 226 55.79 -74.29 27.48
CA GLY A 226 56.15 -74.76 28.82
C GLY A 226 55.13 -74.37 29.90
N THR A 227 54.80 -75.35 30.73
CA THR A 227 53.92 -75.29 31.91
C THR A 227 54.39 -74.35 33.02
N TYR A 228 53.44 -73.53 33.53
CA TYR A 228 53.30 -72.96 34.87
C TYR A 228 54.59 -72.58 35.64
N GLY A 229 54.97 -71.30 35.56
CA GLY A 229 56.03 -70.67 36.36
C GLY A 229 56.54 -69.39 35.71
N LEU A 230 57.33 -68.59 36.42
CA LEU A 230 57.91 -67.28 36.01
C LEU A 230 58.68 -67.24 34.66
N ASP A 231 58.73 -68.35 33.91
CA ASP A 231 59.34 -68.41 32.60
C ASP A 231 58.40 -67.77 31.58
N MET A 232 58.83 -66.60 31.11
CA MET A 232 58.15 -65.73 30.15
C MET A 232 58.07 -66.39 28.77
N THR A 233 57.30 -67.49 28.63
CA THR A 233 57.22 -68.24 27.38
C THR A 233 55.91 -67.97 26.64
N ALA A 234 56.00 -67.38 25.44
CA ALA A 234 54.90 -67.32 24.50
C ALA A 234 54.85 -68.62 23.68
N ASN A 235 53.66 -69.19 23.49
CA ASN A 235 53.48 -70.24 22.50
C ASN A 235 53.89 -69.72 21.11
N ALA A 236 54.24 -70.62 20.19
CA ALA A 236 54.50 -70.21 18.80
C ALA A 236 53.27 -69.44 18.27
N ARG A 237 53.48 -68.19 17.83
CA ARG A 237 52.36 -67.33 17.40
C ARG A 237 51.55 -68.04 16.32
N THR A 238 50.23 -68.04 16.48
CA THR A 238 49.34 -68.43 15.38
C THR A 238 49.30 -67.30 14.35
N GLU A 239 48.98 -67.61 13.09
CA GLU A 239 48.77 -66.58 12.05
C GLU A 239 47.75 -65.52 12.49
N THR A 240 46.74 -65.93 13.27
CA THR A 240 45.75 -65.03 13.89
C THR A 240 46.38 -64.05 14.88
N MET A 241 47.23 -64.53 15.80
CA MET A 241 47.88 -63.66 16.78
C MET A 241 48.90 -62.72 16.13
N GLU A 242 49.59 -63.15 15.07
CA GLU A 242 50.45 -62.25 14.29
C GLU A 242 49.66 -61.11 13.65
N ALA A 243 48.51 -61.43 13.03
CA ALA A 243 47.65 -60.43 12.41
C ALA A 243 47.06 -59.43 13.42
N VAL A 244 46.64 -59.92 14.59
CA VAL A 244 46.14 -59.08 15.69
C VAL A 244 47.25 -58.18 16.23
N THR A 245 48.44 -58.73 16.51
CA THR A 245 49.58 -57.94 16.99
C THR A 245 49.97 -56.86 16.00
N GLU A 246 50.03 -57.18 14.70
CA GLU A 246 50.38 -56.19 13.68
C GLU A 246 49.33 -55.08 13.59
N ALA A 247 48.05 -55.42 13.73
CA ALA A 247 46.96 -54.45 13.74
C ALA A 247 47.06 -53.48 14.94
N ILE A 248 47.56 -53.93 16.10
CA ILE A 248 47.60 -53.10 17.31
C ILE A 248 48.90 -52.31 17.52
N LYS A 249 50.00 -52.68 16.83
CA LYS A 249 51.33 -52.04 16.98
C LYS A 249 51.32 -50.53 16.81
N ASN A 250 50.58 -50.04 15.81
CA ASN A 250 50.51 -48.63 15.45
C ASN A 250 49.14 -48.01 15.74
N THR A 251 48.25 -48.75 16.40
CA THR A 251 46.89 -48.27 16.69
C THR A 251 46.90 -47.59 18.05
N PRO A 252 46.48 -46.31 18.16
CA PRO A 252 46.41 -45.60 19.42
C PRO A 252 45.43 -46.27 20.40
N CYS A 253 45.76 -46.28 21.69
CA CYS A 253 44.81 -46.64 22.74
C CYS A 253 43.57 -45.75 22.66
N CYS A 254 42.37 -46.35 22.73
CA CYS A 254 41.04 -45.72 22.74
C CYS A 254 40.47 -45.15 21.43
N GLY A 255 41.04 -45.48 20.27
CA GLY A 255 40.42 -45.13 18.98
C GLY A 255 40.04 -43.64 18.86
N ASN A 256 38.87 -43.35 18.28
CA ASN A 256 38.35 -41.98 18.09
C ASN A 256 37.36 -41.54 19.19
N VAL A 257 37.11 -42.35 20.22
CA VAL A 257 36.05 -42.12 21.23
C VAL A 257 36.66 -42.20 22.62
N GLN A 258 36.52 -41.11 23.38
CA GLN A 258 37.14 -40.92 24.70
C GLN A 258 36.17 -41.25 25.86
N ASP A 259 35.35 -42.29 25.72
CA ASP A 259 34.42 -42.70 26.78
C ASP A 259 35.06 -43.83 27.61
N GLY A 260 35.19 -43.60 28.93
CA GLY A 260 35.55 -44.66 29.87
C GLY A 260 34.52 -45.79 29.84
N CYS A 261 34.90 -46.98 30.30
CA CYS A 261 34.01 -48.14 30.30
C CYS A 261 32.87 -47.96 31.33
N GLY A 262 31.78 -47.28 30.96
CA GLY A 262 30.61 -47.07 31.81
C GLY A 262 29.64 -48.26 31.84
N ASN A 263 29.12 -48.57 33.04
CA ASN A 263 28.12 -49.63 33.36
C ASN A 263 28.53 -51.09 33.10
N ASN A 264 27.75 -52.03 33.66
CA ASN A 264 27.97 -53.49 33.58
C ASN A 264 28.27 -53.97 32.15
N HIS A 265 29.49 -54.46 31.91
CA HIS A 265 29.90 -55.05 30.64
C HIS A 265 29.79 -56.57 30.71
N THR A 266 29.13 -57.17 29.73
CA THR A 266 29.00 -58.63 29.62
C THR A 266 29.86 -59.13 28.47
N ILE A 267 30.85 -59.96 28.78
CA ILE A 267 31.74 -60.61 27.82
C ILE A 267 31.31 -62.07 27.69
N THR A 268 31.08 -62.53 26.47
CA THR A 268 30.77 -63.94 26.21
C THR A 268 32.03 -64.71 25.84
N VAL A 269 32.50 -65.60 26.72
CA VAL A 269 33.65 -66.49 26.44
C VAL A 269 33.17 -67.94 26.45
N ALA A 270 33.44 -68.68 25.38
CA ALA A 270 32.97 -70.06 25.18
C ALA A 270 31.44 -70.25 25.37
N GLY A 271 30.63 -69.24 25.04
CA GLY A 271 29.17 -69.29 25.20
C GLY A 271 28.66 -69.08 26.63
N LYS A 272 29.53 -68.65 27.55
CA LYS A 272 29.16 -68.20 28.89
C LYS A 272 29.38 -66.70 29.02
N ASP A 273 28.40 -66.02 29.59
CA ASP A 273 28.41 -64.58 29.84
C ASP A 273 29.04 -64.27 31.19
N TYR A 274 30.05 -63.40 31.17
CA TYR A 274 30.73 -62.86 32.36
C TYR A 274 30.45 -61.38 32.45
N THR A 275 29.72 -60.96 33.49
CA THR A 275 29.41 -59.55 33.71
C THR A 275 30.43 -58.95 34.67
N ASN A 276 31.22 -57.98 34.20
CA ASN A 276 32.09 -57.15 35.04
C ASN A 276 31.43 -55.79 35.29
N ASN A 277 31.40 -55.35 36.55
CA ASN A 277 30.82 -54.06 36.95
C ASN A 277 31.90 -52.98 37.18
N GLU A 278 33.18 -53.34 37.10
CA GLU A 278 34.31 -52.48 37.44
C GLU A 278 35.40 -52.65 36.37
N CYS A 279 35.13 -52.17 35.16
CA CYS A 279 36.16 -51.77 34.21
C CYS A 279 36.60 -50.36 34.63
N GLY A 280 37.56 -50.28 35.56
CA GLY A 280 37.95 -49.04 36.23
C GLY A 280 38.25 -47.87 35.28
N ASP A 281 38.29 -46.65 35.84
CA ASP A 281 38.62 -45.38 35.15
C ASP A 281 40.10 -45.33 34.69
N ALA A 282 40.63 -46.41 34.10
CA ALA A 282 42.00 -46.50 33.63
C ALA A 282 42.23 -45.36 32.62
N PRO A 283 43.10 -44.38 32.92
CA PRO A 283 43.20 -43.16 32.14
C PRO A 283 43.73 -43.48 30.75
N CYS A 284 42.89 -43.27 29.74
CA CYS A 284 43.29 -43.42 28.36
C CYS A 284 44.41 -42.44 27.96
N ASN A 285 45.56 -42.96 27.54
CA ASN A 285 46.64 -42.17 26.96
C ASN A 285 46.64 -42.27 25.44
N SER A 286 46.12 -41.25 24.74
CA SER A 286 46.04 -41.24 23.27
C SER A 286 47.40 -41.17 22.55
N ASN A 287 48.50 -40.97 23.29
CA ASN A 287 49.85 -40.96 22.73
C ASN A 287 50.54 -42.32 22.80
N GLU A 288 49.87 -43.33 23.37
CA GLU A 288 50.36 -44.68 23.50
C GLU A 288 49.62 -45.60 22.54
N THR A 289 50.31 -46.58 21.95
CA THR A 289 49.67 -47.58 21.10
C THR A 289 49.12 -48.72 21.96
N ILE A 290 48.07 -49.40 21.48
CA ILE A 290 47.48 -50.56 22.16
C ILE A 290 48.57 -51.60 22.48
N TYR A 291 49.51 -51.80 21.55
CA TYR A 291 50.67 -52.66 21.77
C TYR A 291 51.55 -52.21 22.94
N GLN A 292 51.87 -50.92 23.03
CA GLN A 292 52.70 -50.41 24.13
C GLN A 292 52.00 -50.55 25.49
N LYS A 293 50.67 -50.34 25.52
CA LYS A 293 49.86 -50.55 26.73
C LYS A 293 49.87 -52.01 27.19
N VAL A 294 49.83 -52.97 26.26
CA VAL A 294 49.99 -54.40 26.59
C VAL A 294 51.38 -54.69 27.18
N VAL A 295 52.45 -54.11 26.63
CA VAL A 295 53.83 -54.26 27.11
C VAL A 295 54.00 -53.74 28.53
N ASP A 296 53.43 -52.56 28.82
CA ASP A 296 53.55 -51.93 30.12
C ASP A 296 52.69 -52.66 31.16
N LEU A 297 51.45 -53.02 30.81
CA LEU A 297 50.55 -53.75 31.70
C LEU A 297 51.13 -55.10 32.11
N TYR A 298 51.70 -55.87 31.19
CA TYR A 298 52.34 -57.14 31.54
C TYR A 298 53.52 -56.96 32.51
N TRP A 299 54.32 -55.90 32.32
CA TRP A 299 55.45 -55.59 33.20
C TRP A 299 55.01 -55.24 34.63
N GLU A 300 53.87 -54.58 34.78
CA GLU A 300 53.28 -54.27 36.08
C GLU A 300 52.60 -55.49 36.71
N ALA A 301 51.76 -56.20 35.96
CA ALA A 301 50.97 -57.35 36.44
C ALA A 301 51.84 -58.43 37.11
N ARG A 302 53.02 -58.73 36.56
CA ARG A 302 53.93 -59.75 37.12
C ARG A 302 54.44 -59.42 38.53
N LYS A 303 54.42 -58.16 38.98
CA LYS A 303 54.85 -57.77 40.33
C LYS A 303 53.92 -58.34 41.40
N TYR A 304 52.66 -58.57 41.01
CA TYR A 304 51.60 -59.05 41.89
C TYR A 304 51.36 -60.56 41.74
N PHE A 305 52.19 -61.25 40.94
CA PHE A 305 52.15 -62.70 40.77
C PHE A 305 52.90 -63.41 41.90
N ASP A 306 52.23 -64.30 42.63
CA ASP A 306 52.84 -65.17 43.64
C ASP A 306 53.12 -66.58 43.07
N PRO A 307 54.39 -66.94 42.82
CA PRO A 307 54.77 -68.26 42.29
C PRO A 307 54.73 -69.39 43.34
N GLU A 308 54.56 -69.10 44.63
CA GLU A 308 54.53 -70.10 45.73
C GLU A 308 53.11 -70.36 46.29
N GLY A 309 52.08 -69.73 45.71
CA GLY A 309 50.67 -70.01 46.02
C GLY A 309 50.23 -71.44 45.67
N PRO A 310 49.15 -71.98 46.29
CA PRO A 310 48.69 -73.33 45.99
C PRO A 310 48.34 -73.49 44.50
N MET A 311 48.91 -74.51 43.87
CA MET A 311 48.73 -74.81 42.45
C MET A 311 47.24 -74.89 42.07
N GLY A 312 46.82 -74.08 41.10
CA GLY A 312 45.44 -74.05 40.59
C GLY A 312 44.57 -72.95 41.17
N GLU A 313 45.04 -72.23 42.19
CA GLU A 313 44.48 -70.96 42.64
C GLU A 313 45.63 -69.94 42.60
N GLY A 314 45.92 -69.42 41.40
CA GLY A 314 46.85 -68.31 41.22
C GLY A 314 46.27 -67.06 41.86
N GLY A 315 46.35 -67.01 43.18
CA GLY A 315 45.77 -65.99 44.03
C GLY A 315 46.32 -64.64 43.67
N TYR A 316 45.42 -63.76 43.28
CA TYR A 316 45.58 -62.34 43.45
C TYR A 316 46.22 -62.03 44.80
N ARG A 317 47.29 -61.21 44.84
CA ARG A 317 47.48 -60.41 46.05
C ARG A 317 46.25 -59.50 46.12
N GLU A 318 45.46 -59.57 47.19
CA GLU A 318 44.37 -58.61 47.49
C GLU A 318 44.91 -57.17 47.72
N GLU A 319 46.10 -56.86 47.21
CA GLU A 319 46.70 -55.54 47.17
C GLU A 319 46.08 -54.75 46.00
N THR A 320 45.75 -53.49 46.25
CA THR A 320 45.05 -52.60 45.31
C THR A 320 45.63 -52.59 43.90
N GLY A 321 46.97 -52.68 43.75
CA GLY A 321 47.63 -52.67 42.44
C GLY A 321 47.44 -53.93 41.60
N GLY A 322 47.08 -55.07 42.19
CA GLY A 322 46.67 -56.25 41.42
C GLY A 322 45.36 -55.97 40.69
N ILE A 323 44.39 -55.36 41.40
CA ILE A 323 43.00 -55.13 40.94
C ILE A 323 43.02 -54.23 39.72
N GLU A 324 43.79 -53.15 39.81
CA GLU A 324 44.01 -52.18 38.73
C GLU A 324 44.54 -52.85 37.44
N CYS A 325 45.44 -53.85 37.53
CA CYS A 325 45.99 -54.53 36.35
C CYS A 325 44.94 -55.39 35.61
N TYR A 326 44.02 -56.02 36.35
CA TYR A 326 42.94 -56.79 35.73
C TYR A 326 41.90 -55.88 35.08
N GLU A 327 41.53 -54.78 35.75
CA GLU A 327 40.61 -53.79 35.19
C GLU A 327 41.16 -53.20 33.88
N GLU A 328 42.45 -52.90 33.84
CA GLU A 328 43.12 -52.41 32.64
C GLU A 328 43.17 -53.46 31.52
N PHE A 329 43.35 -54.75 31.86
CA PHE A 329 43.25 -55.85 30.90
C PHE A 329 41.85 -55.93 30.27
N ILE A 330 40.78 -55.77 31.06
CA ILE A 330 39.41 -55.78 30.55
C ILE A 330 39.17 -54.60 29.59
N HIS A 331 39.71 -53.41 29.91
CA HIS A 331 39.65 -52.26 29.01
C HIS A 331 40.32 -52.56 27.66
N ILE A 332 41.49 -53.21 27.67
CA ILE A 332 42.19 -53.59 26.42
C ILE A 332 41.32 -54.52 25.57
N LEU A 333 40.67 -55.52 26.19
CA LEU A 333 39.84 -56.48 25.46
C LEU A 333 38.56 -55.88 24.84
N GLU A 334 37.80 -55.12 25.62
CA GLU A 334 36.44 -54.70 25.23
C GLU A 334 36.39 -53.36 24.51
N HIS A 335 37.34 -52.47 24.76
CA HIS A 335 37.36 -51.16 24.16
C HIS A 335 38.43 -51.08 23.07
N ASP A 336 39.69 -51.28 23.46
CA ASP A 336 40.83 -51.03 22.58
C ASP A 336 40.87 -52.03 21.40
N LEU A 337 40.83 -53.34 21.68
CA LEU A 337 40.87 -54.38 20.65
C LEU A 337 39.59 -54.44 19.81
N LYS A 338 38.42 -54.23 20.42
CA LYS A 338 37.13 -54.28 19.72
C LYS A 338 36.98 -53.15 18.70
N GLN A 339 37.34 -51.92 19.07
CA GLN A 339 37.34 -50.78 18.17
C GLN A 339 38.40 -50.91 17.07
N ALA A 340 39.62 -51.35 17.42
CA ALA A 340 40.69 -51.51 16.44
C ALA A 340 40.36 -52.56 15.36
N LEU A 341 39.47 -53.51 15.65
CA LEU A 341 39.22 -54.68 14.81
C LEU A 341 37.79 -54.74 14.19
N GLN A 342 36.91 -53.74 14.40
CA GLN A 342 35.54 -53.69 13.83
C GLN A 342 35.28 -52.37 13.02
N LYS A 343 34.54 -52.40 11.89
CA LYS A 343 34.25 -51.22 11.00
C LYS A 343 32.76 -51.13 10.63
N ASP A 344 32.22 -49.91 10.48
CA ASP A 344 30.82 -49.59 10.11
C ASP A 344 30.46 -49.85 8.63
N PRO A 345 29.15 -50.05 8.28
CA PRO A 345 28.71 -50.30 6.91
C PRO A 345 28.74 -49.05 5.99
N GLU A 346 29.04 -49.26 4.70
CA GLU A 346 29.08 -48.21 3.65
C GLU A 346 27.81 -48.27 2.76
N TYR A 347 27.36 -47.12 2.23
CA TYR A 347 26.18 -46.98 1.36
C TYR A 347 26.58 -46.45 -0.03
N GLU A 348 25.87 -46.86 -1.08
CA GLU A 348 25.99 -46.37 -2.46
C GLU A 348 24.71 -45.66 -2.93
N PHE A 349 24.87 -44.62 -3.77
CA PHE A 349 23.76 -43.85 -4.34
C PHE A 349 23.19 -44.54 -5.59
N ASN A 350 21.87 -44.73 -5.63
CA ASN A 350 21.15 -45.33 -6.74
C ASN A 350 20.79 -44.28 -7.79
N ASP A 351 21.76 -43.99 -8.67
CA ASP A 351 21.61 -43.00 -9.75
C ASP A 351 20.48 -43.38 -10.72
N GLU A 352 20.30 -44.65 -11.05
CA GLU A 352 19.25 -45.08 -12.00
C GLU A 352 17.84 -44.72 -11.51
N LEU A 353 17.55 -44.95 -10.22
CA LEU A 353 16.25 -44.62 -9.63
C LEU A 353 16.05 -43.10 -9.51
N TYR A 354 17.09 -42.36 -9.12
CA TYR A 354 17.02 -40.91 -9.04
C TYR A 354 16.81 -40.27 -10.42
N GLN A 355 17.51 -40.72 -11.45
CA GLN A 355 17.31 -40.21 -12.82
C GLN A 355 15.91 -40.55 -13.34
N ALA A 356 15.36 -41.73 -13.05
CA ALA A 356 14.00 -42.09 -13.45
C ALA A 356 12.94 -41.17 -12.80
N ASP A 357 13.04 -40.92 -11.49
CA ASP A 357 12.15 -39.99 -10.78
C ASP A 357 12.33 -38.55 -11.27
N LEU A 358 13.57 -38.14 -11.60
CA LEU A 358 13.88 -36.82 -12.14
C LEU A 358 13.27 -36.63 -13.53
N GLU A 359 13.36 -37.64 -14.41
CA GLU A 359 12.74 -37.63 -15.73
C GLU A 359 11.20 -37.58 -15.62
N GLU A 360 10.59 -38.33 -14.69
CA GLU A 360 9.15 -38.29 -14.46
C GLU A 360 8.70 -36.92 -13.93
N TRP A 361 9.46 -36.31 -13.03
CA TRP A 361 9.23 -34.95 -12.55
C TRP A 361 9.35 -33.93 -13.70
N GLN A 362 10.41 -33.99 -14.51
CA GLN A 362 10.61 -33.11 -15.68
C GLN A 362 9.49 -33.24 -16.71
N ALA A 363 8.98 -34.46 -16.95
CA ALA A 363 7.86 -34.67 -17.88
C ALA A 363 6.54 -34.00 -17.43
N LYS A 364 6.42 -33.65 -16.14
CA LYS A 364 5.27 -32.95 -15.56
C LYS A 364 5.47 -31.43 -15.48
N GLU A 365 6.56 -30.90 -16.03
CA GLU A 365 6.83 -29.46 -16.05
C GLU A 365 5.64 -28.71 -16.68
N PRO A 366 5.02 -27.75 -15.95
CA PRO A 366 3.95 -26.93 -16.48
C PRO A 366 4.41 -26.20 -17.75
N GLN A 367 3.57 -26.20 -18.78
CA GLN A 367 3.88 -25.48 -20.00
C GLN A 367 3.64 -23.98 -19.80
N LYS A 368 4.65 -23.18 -20.11
CA LYS A 368 4.51 -21.72 -20.08
C LYS A 368 3.43 -21.29 -21.08
N PRO A 369 2.44 -20.47 -20.66
CA PRO A 369 1.38 -20.02 -21.55
C PRO A 369 1.95 -19.20 -22.71
N ASP A 370 1.50 -19.51 -23.92
CA ASP A 370 1.83 -18.76 -25.14
C ASP A 370 0.89 -17.55 -25.29
N VAL A 371 0.91 -16.69 -24.26
CA VAL A 371 0.14 -15.44 -24.23
C VAL A 371 1.14 -14.29 -24.38
N PRO A 372 1.07 -13.48 -25.45
CA PRO A 372 1.97 -12.35 -25.60
C PRO A 372 1.65 -11.27 -24.58
N MET A 373 2.69 -10.63 -24.03
CA MET A 373 2.56 -9.53 -23.08
C MET A 373 1.86 -8.30 -23.69
N TYR A 374 2.01 -8.12 -24.99
CA TYR A 374 1.41 -7.01 -25.74
C TYR A 374 0.56 -7.54 -26.89
N VAL A 375 -0.57 -6.88 -27.12
CA VAL A 375 -1.44 -7.10 -28.28
C VAL A 375 -1.60 -5.82 -29.07
N ASP A 376 -1.70 -5.97 -30.39
CA ASP A 376 -1.94 -4.86 -31.30
C ASP A 376 -3.42 -4.44 -31.20
N LYS A 377 -3.66 -3.21 -30.76
CA LYS A 377 -5.00 -2.59 -30.75
C LYS A 377 -5.01 -1.41 -31.69
N GLU A 378 -5.98 -1.37 -32.59
CA GLU A 378 -6.23 -0.17 -33.40
C GLU A 378 -6.88 0.89 -32.50
N VAL A 379 -6.18 1.99 -32.26
CA VAL A 379 -6.68 3.15 -31.50
C VAL A 379 -6.86 4.31 -32.47
N ARG A 380 -8.03 4.98 -32.40
CA ARG A 380 -8.32 6.12 -33.27
C ARG A 380 -7.34 7.27 -32.97
N LYS A 381 -6.82 7.90 -34.03
CA LYS A 381 -5.83 8.98 -33.89
C LYS A 381 -6.51 10.26 -33.42
N VAL A 382 -5.88 10.99 -32.52
CA VAL A 382 -6.30 12.35 -32.20
C VAL A 382 -6.03 13.26 -33.40
N THR A 383 -7.08 13.91 -33.91
CA THR A 383 -6.98 14.81 -35.08
C THR A 383 -6.67 16.26 -34.70
N ASP A 384 -6.99 16.63 -33.45
CA ASP A 384 -6.77 17.96 -32.89
C ASP A 384 -6.31 17.78 -31.43
N SER A 385 -4.99 17.89 -31.21
CA SER A 385 -4.37 17.61 -29.91
C SER A 385 -4.89 18.54 -28.83
N ASP A 386 -5.00 19.83 -29.13
CA ASP A 386 -5.30 20.85 -28.15
C ASP A 386 -6.78 20.77 -27.73
N LYS A 387 -7.66 20.55 -28.72
CA LYS A 387 -9.08 20.31 -28.47
C LYS A 387 -9.31 18.99 -27.75
N ALA A 388 -8.62 17.92 -28.13
CA ALA A 388 -8.72 16.65 -27.42
C ALA A 388 -8.26 16.81 -25.97
N GLN A 389 -7.14 17.49 -25.73
CA GLN A 389 -6.62 17.74 -24.40
C GLN A 389 -7.63 18.47 -23.49
N TRP A 390 -8.34 19.46 -24.04
CA TRP A 390 -9.42 20.14 -23.32
C TRP A 390 -10.48 19.17 -22.81
N TYR A 391 -10.98 18.29 -23.69
CA TYR A 391 -12.04 17.35 -23.35
C TYR A 391 -11.54 16.17 -22.52
N ILE A 392 -10.28 15.76 -22.65
CA ILE A 392 -9.63 14.80 -21.74
C ILE A 392 -9.63 15.36 -20.31
N ASN A 393 -9.22 16.63 -20.13
CA ASN A 393 -9.21 17.27 -18.81
C ASN A 393 -10.62 17.39 -18.22
N LEU A 394 -11.62 17.69 -19.04
CA LEU A 394 -13.02 17.75 -18.63
C LEU A 394 -13.54 16.36 -18.22
N TRP A 395 -13.26 15.32 -19.02
CA TRP A 395 -13.63 13.94 -18.72
C TRP A 395 -13.10 13.51 -17.36
N HIS A 396 -11.80 13.74 -17.11
CA HIS A 396 -11.18 13.39 -15.84
C HIS A 396 -11.69 14.26 -14.68
N ARG A 397 -12.07 15.52 -14.90
CA ARG A 397 -12.71 16.33 -13.84
C ARG A 397 -14.10 15.83 -13.48
N MET A 398 -14.80 15.21 -14.43
CA MET A 398 -16.15 14.67 -14.25
C MET A 398 -16.17 13.22 -13.74
N ASN A 399 -15.16 12.39 -14.04
CA ASN A 399 -15.02 10.98 -13.63
C ASN A 399 -13.94 10.70 -12.57
N GLY A 400 -13.02 11.63 -12.33
CA GLY A 400 -11.75 11.34 -11.67
C GLY A 400 -10.72 10.76 -12.64
N THR A 401 -9.72 10.03 -12.13
CA THR A 401 -8.62 9.45 -12.93
C THR A 401 -9.04 8.23 -13.79
N SER A 402 -10.34 8.00 -14.02
CA SER A 402 -10.84 6.81 -14.71
C SER A 402 -11.12 7.04 -16.19
N ASP A 403 -10.69 6.10 -17.03
CA ASP A 403 -11.04 6.02 -18.45
C ASP A 403 -12.46 5.50 -18.70
N PHE A 404 -13.08 4.95 -17.65
CA PHE A 404 -14.44 4.41 -17.68
C PHE A 404 -15.35 5.25 -16.80
N LYS A 405 -16.57 5.44 -17.27
CA LYS A 405 -17.57 6.16 -16.50
C LYS A 405 -18.09 5.28 -15.36
N GLY A 406 -17.71 5.67 -14.15
CA GLY A 406 -17.97 4.87 -12.98
C GLY A 406 -19.04 5.42 -12.03
N GLY A 407 -20.09 4.63 -11.69
CA GLY A 407 -20.93 4.89 -10.52
C GLY A 407 -22.46 4.92 -10.72
N PHE A 408 -23.01 3.97 -11.47
CA PHE A 408 -24.41 3.56 -11.30
C PHE A 408 -24.51 2.02 -11.15
N GLY A 409 -24.01 1.47 -10.03
CA GLY A 409 -24.02 0.02 -9.69
C GLY A 409 -23.42 -0.22 -8.29
N ASP A 410 -23.42 -1.43 -7.73
CA ASP A 410 -23.25 -1.73 -6.29
C ASP A 410 -21.85 -2.28 -5.94
N SER A 411 -21.51 -2.39 -4.66
CA SER A 411 -20.19 -2.78 -4.13
C SER A 411 -19.97 -4.27 -3.85
N ALA A 412 -20.85 -5.13 -4.35
CA ALA A 412 -20.62 -6.57 -4.44
C ALA A 412 -19.90 -6.97 -5.76
N GLU A 413 -19.59 -6.01 -6.62
CA GLU A 413 -19.31 -6.19 -8.06
C GLU A 413 -17.83 -5.95 -8.43
N TYR A 414 -16.88 -6.02 -7.48
CA TYR A 414 -15.45 -6.04 -7.81
C TYR A 414 -15.09 -7.36 -8.51
N ASP A 415 -14.70 -7.29 -9.79
CA ASP A 415 -14.27 -8.43 -10.57
C ASP A 415 -12.75 -8.36 -10.82
N PRO A 416 -11.94 -9.36 -10.42
CA PRO A 416 -10.50 -9.41 -10.69
C PRO A 416 -10.12 -9.37 -12.18
N SER A 417 -11.06 -9.64 -13.10
CA SER A 417 -10.90 -9.51 -14.54
C SER A 417 -11.32 -8.14 -15.10
N GLU A 418 -12.11 -7.34 -14.35
CA GLU A 418 -12.67 -6.05 -14.81
C GLU A 418 -12.29 -4.84 -13.92
N GLY A 419 -11.56 -5.05 -12.82
CA GLY A 419 -11.09 -3.99 -11.92
C GLY A 419 -12.15 -3.46 -10.96
N TRP A 420 -11.89 -2.28 -10.38
CA TRP A 420 -12.78 -1.66 -9.39
C TRP A 420 -14.12 -1.27 -10.00
N ALA A 421 -15.19 -1.94 -9.55
CA ALA A 421 -16.53 -1.39 -9.61
C ALA A 421 -16.51 0.02 -9.01
N SER A 422 -16.63 1.01 -9.88
CA SER A 422 -16.61 2.40 -9.53
C SER A 422 -17.69 2.73 -8.50
N LYS A 423 -17.28 3.25 -7.35
CA LYS A 423 -18.20 3.96 -6.48
C LYS A 423 -18.12 5.45 -6.80
N SER A 424 -18.99 5.93 -7.68
CA SER A 424 -19.54 7.27 -7.47
C SER A 424 -21.00 7.14 -7.08
N LYS A 425 -21.28 7.02 -5.78
CA LYS A 425 -22.60 7.34 -5.24
C LYS A 425 -22.48 7.98 -3.86
N THR A 426 -22.22 9.29 -3.85
CA THR A 426 -22.99 10.31 -3.09
C THR A 426 -22.64 11.76 -3.46
N GLU A 427 -21.57 12.04 -4.21
CA GLU A 427 -21.23 13.40 -4.67
C GLU A 427 -20.91 13.35 -6.17
N GLN A 428 -21.92 13.54 -7.01
CA GLN A 428 -21.70 13.71 -8.46
C GLN A 428 -20.68 14.83 -8.63
N SER A 429 -19.51 14.59 -9.24
CA SER A 429 -18.44 15.59 -9.33
C SER A 429 -18.73 16.73 -10.32
N TRP A 430 -19.91 16.69 -10.96
CA TRP A 430 -20.37 17.63 -11.96
C TRP A 430 -21.88 17.90 -11.82
N ALA A 431 -22.36 19.00 -12.37
CA ALA A 431 -23.78 19.30 -12.50
C ALA A 431 -24.05 20.09 -13.78
N ILE A 432 -25.28 20.01 -14.29
CA ILE A 432 -25.68 20.77 -15.48
C ILE A 432 -26.02 22.20 -15.04
N LEU A 433 -25.34 23.17 -15.62
CA LEU A 433 -25.81 24.55 -15.66
C LEU A 433 -26.59 24.73 -16.96
N LYS A 434 -27.87 25.10 -16.84
CA LYS A 434 -28.75 25.27 -17.99
C LYS A 434 -28.15 26.26 -18.97
N ASP A 435 -28.32 26.01 -20.26
CA ASP A 435 -27.71 26.83 -21.31
C ASP A 435 -28.09 28.32 -21.22
N GLY A 436 -29.31 28.63 -20.75
CA GLY A 436 -29.73 30.01 -20.50
C GLY A 436 -28.86 30.73 -19.45
N ASP A 437 -28.53 30.06 -18.35
CA ASP A 437 -27.70 30.61 -17.28
C ASP A 437 -26.20 30.55 -17.67
N MET A 438 -25.80 29.47 -18.37
CA MET A 438 -24.43 29.30 -18.91
C MET A 438 -24.06 30.42 -19.88
N ASN A 439 -25.03 30.94 -20.65
CA ASN A 439 -24.83 32.01 -21.61
C ASN A 439 -25.28 33.39 -21.10
N SER A 440 -25.63 33.54 -19.82
CA SER A 440 -26.04 34.83 -19.24
C SER A 440 -24.87 35.50 -18.50
N PRO A 441 -24.40 36.67 -18.97
CA PRO A 441 -23.39 37.45 -18.26
C PRO A 441 -23.88 37.93 -16.90
N GLU A 442 -25.17 38.26 -16.79
CA GLU A 442 -25.77 38.72 -15.54
C GLU A 442 -25.85 37.61 -14.50
N TYR A 443 -26.22 36.39 -14.90
CA TYR A 443 -26.25 35.24 -14.01
C TYR A 443 -24.84 34.93 -13.50
N LEU A 444 -23.85 34.86 -14.39
CA LEU A 444 -22.50 34.51 -14.00
C LEU A 444 -21.91 35.56 -13.07
N LYS A 445 -22.07 36.86 -13.37
CA LYS A 445 -21.65 37.94 -12.47
C LYS A 445 -22.33 37.81 -11.10
N TYR A 446 -23.65 37.63 -11.07
CA TYR A 446 -24.38 37.45 -9.82
C TYR A 446 -23.85 36.23 -9.03
N ALA A 447 -23.62 35.10 -9.69
CA ALA A 447 -23.17 33.87 -9.06
C ALA A 447 -21.77 34.01 -8.46
N ILE A 448 -20.87 34.72 -9.14
CA ILE A 448 -19.50 34.98 -8.67
C ILE A 448 -19.51 36.00 -7.52
N ASP A 449 -20.19 37.13 -7.68
CA ASP A 449 -20.26 38.20 -6.66
C ASP A 449 -20.87 37.70 -5.33
N ASN A 450 -21.74 36.69 -5.39
CA ASN A 450 -22.40 36.10 -4.22
C ASN A 450 -21.76 34.77 -3.78
N GLY A 451 -20.64 34.35 -4.37
CA GLY A 451 -19.92 33.14 -3.99
C GLY A 451 -20.69 31.83 -4.24
N LEU A 452 -21.66 31.84 -5.14
CA LEU A 452 -22.39 30.65 -5.58
C LEU A 452 -21.55 29.79 -6.53
N ILE A 453 -20.65 30.44 -7.28
CA ILE A 453 -19.70 29.82 -8.21
C ILE A 453 -18.30 30.32 -7.89
N THR A 454 -17.35 29.39 -7.86
CA THR A 454 -15.91 29.66 -7.89
C THR A 454 -15.31 29.18 -9.21
N ILE A 455 -14.08 29.59 -9.51
CA ILE A 455 -13.40 29.21 -10.75
C ILE A 455 -12.20 28.31 -10.42
N GLU A 456 -12.09 27.21 -11.15
CA GLU A 456 -10.87 26.40 -11.26
C GLU A 456 -10.22 26.64 -12.61
N GLN A 457 -8.89 26.68 -12.64
CA GLN A 457 -8.09 26.71 -13.86
C GLN A 457 -7.24 25.44 -13.92
N VAL A 458 -7.12 24.85 -15.10
CA VAL A 458 -6.15 23.77 -15.32
C VAL A 458 -4.74 24.34 -15.25
N GLN A 459 -3.94 23.81 -14.32
CA GLN A 459 -2.51 24.08 -14.25
C GLN A 459 -1.78 22.94 -14.95
N PHE A 460 -0.97 23.28 -15.96
CA PHE A 460 -0.03 22.35 -16.56
C PHE A 460 1.29 22.46 -15.80
N THR A 461 1.74 21.41 -15.13
CA THR A 461 3.16 21.34 -14.79
C THR A 461 3.95 21.17 -16.08
N ASN A 462 5.12 21.79 -16.18
CA ASN A 462 6.01 21.53 -17.32
C ASN A 462 6.24 20.02 -17.44
N PRO A 463 5.89 19.38 -18.57
CA PRO A 463 6.19 17.98 -18.77
C PRO A 463 7.71 17.80 -18.73
N SER A 464 8.20 16.87 -17.91
CA SER A 464 9.52 16.30 -18.17
C SER A 464 9.46 15.56 -19.50
N ASP A 465 10.54 15.57 -20.30
CA ASP A 465 10.60 15.05 -21.67
C ASP A 465 10.13 13.58 -21.88
N SER A 466 9.83 12.84 -20.81
CA SER A 466 9.34 11.46 -20.81
C SER A 466 7.87 11.29 -20.40
N ASP A 467 7.20 12.35 -19.95
CA ASP A 467 5.82 12.33 -19.47
C ASP A 467 4.92 13.05 -20.47
N SER A 468 3.79 12.45 -20.80
CA SER A 468 2.79 12.94 -21.75
C SER A 468 2.19 14.32 -21.38
N GLY A 469 2.54 14.85 -20.19
CA GLY A 469 1.97 16.05 -19.61
C GLY A 469 0.58 15.82 -19.00
N LEU A 470 0.06 14.59 -19.08
CA LEU A 470 -1.26 14.18 -18.57
C LEU A 470 -1.23 13.72 -17.11
N GLU A 471 -0.11 13.18 -16.60
CA GLU A 471 -0.02 12.69 -15.20
C GLU A 471 -0.16 13.82 -14.16
N ASN A 472 -0.02 15.08 -14.56
CA ASN A 472 0.04 16.23 -13.67
C ASN A 472 -0.99 17.33 -13.99
N VAL A 473 -2.04 17.04 -14.77
CA VAL A 473 -3.15 17.96 -15.00
C VAL A 473 -3.96 18.11 -13.70
N ALA A 474 -3.82 19.25 -13.03
CA ALA A 474 -4.55 19.57 -11.82
C ALA A 474 -5.47 20.77 -12.01
N TRP A 475 -6.76 20.58 -11.80
CA TRP A 475 -7.72 21.67 -11.64
C TRP A 475 -7.45 22.38 -10.32
N THR A 476 -7.02 23.63 -10.39
CA THR A 476 -6.65 24.43 -9.21
C THR A 476 -7.59 25.60 -9.05
N SER A 477 -8.12 25.79 -7.85
CA SER A 477 -8.96 26.95 -7.56
C SER A 477 -8.15 28.24 -7.71
N VAL A 478 -8.73 29.20 -8.45
CA VAL A 478 -8.16 30.54 -8.63
C VAL A 478 -9.07 31.59 -8.01
N ILE A 479 -8.47 32.64 -7.44
CA ILE A 479 -9.22 33.78 -6.93
C ILE A 479 -9.72 34.58 -8.14
N PHE A 480 -11.02 34.84 -8.23
CA PHE A 480 -11.64 35.46 -9.40
C PHE A 480 -10.95 36.78 -9.84
N ASP A 481 -10.68 37.68 -8.88
CA ASP A 481 -10.04 38.98 -9.14
C ASP A 481 -8.58 38.88 -9.64
N THR A 482 -7.98 37.69 -9.59
CA THR A 482 -6.61 37.44 -10.06
C THR A 482 -6.57 36.89 -11.49
N ILE A 483 -7.72 36.59 -12.09
CA ILE A 483 -7.82 36.05 -13.45
C ILE A 483 -7.51 37.17 -14.44
N THR A 484 -6.37 37.08 -15.12
CA THR A 484 -5.89 38.10 -16.08
C THR A 484 -6.75 38.22 -17.33
N ASP A 485 -7.48 37.16 -17.66
CA ASP A 485 -8.35 37.11 -18.84
C ASP A 485 -9.70 37.78 -18.57
N VAL A 486 -9.98 38.22 -17.34
CA VAL A 486 -11.23 38.88 -16.95
C VAL A 486 -10.97 40.33 -16.60
N THR A 487 -11.82 41.22 -17.09
CA THR A 487 -11.77 42.65 -16.76
C THR A 487 -13.14 43.16 -16.34
N GLU A 488 -13.19 44.02 -15.33
CA GLU A 488 -14.40 44.71 -14.91
C GLU A 488 -14.49 46.11 -15.54
N GLN A 489 -15.65 46.46 -16.07
CA GLN A 489 -15.92 47.81 -16.56
C GLN A 489 -17.33 48.27 -16.23
N LYS A 490 -17.65 49.55 -16.50
CA LYS A 490 -19.01 50.08 -16.35
C LYS A 490 -19.92 49.55 -17.46
N ASP A 491 -21.11 49.11 -17.10
CA ASP A 491 -22.15 48.71 -18.06
C ASP A 491 -22.73 49.95 -18.75
N GLN A 492 -22.09 50.32 -19.87
CA GLN A 492 -22.42 51.55 -20.60
C GLN A 492 -23.85 51.50 -21.17
N ILE A 493 -24.35 50.30 -21.52
CA ILE A 493 -25.70 50.12 -22.04
C ILE A 493 -26.74 50.42 -20.95
N ALA A 494 -26.55 49.87 -19.74
CA ALA A 494 -27.42 50.15 -18.61
C ALA A 494 -27.36 51.62 -18.18
N ILE A 495 -26.17 52.23 -18.21
CA ILE A 495 -26.00 53.66 -17.93
C ILE A 495 -26.78 54.50 -18.93
N THR A 496 -26.57 54.30 -20.24
CA THR A 496 -27.25 55.08 -21.28
C THR A 496 -28.77 54.90 -21.24
N LYS A 497 -29.24 53.68 -20.97
CA LYS A 497 -30.68 53.43 -20.80
C LYS A 497 -31.24 54.17 -19.57
N ALA A 498 -30.56 54.09 -18.43
CA ALA A 498 -31.00 54.75 -17.21
C ALA A 498 -30.93 56.29 -17.32
N GLU A 499 -29.93 56.81 -18.03
CA GLU A 499 -29.81 58.24 -18.35
C GLU A 499 -31.02 58.73 -19.16
N THR A 500 -31.36 58.00 -20.24
CA THR A 500 -32.53 58.32 -21.07
C THR A 500 -33.83 58.30 -20.25
N GLU A 501 -34.04 57.27 -19.44
CA GLU A 501 -35.23 57.15 -18.58
C GLU A 501 -35.27 58.25 -17.50
N TYR A 502 -34.13 58.64 -16.95
CA TYR A 502 -34.01 59.72 -15.96
C TYR A 502 -34.35 61.07 -16.58
N GLU A 503 -33.79 61.40 -17.74
CA GLU A 503 -34.08 62.66 -18.45
C GLU A 503 -35.57 62.78 -18.79
N GLN A 504 -36.18 61.69 -19.28
CA GLN A 504 -37.60 61.66 -19.57
C GLN A 504 -38.44 61.86 -18.31
N ALA A 505 -38.13 61.14 -17.24
CA ALA A 505 -38.84 61.26 -15.96
C ALA A 505 -38.73 62.68 -15.38
N LEU A 506 -37.54 63.28 -15.45
CA LEU A 506 -37.29 64.64 -14.97
C LEU A 506 -38.11 65.64 -15.77
N SER A 507 -38.13 65.54 -17.11
CA SER A 507 -38.93 66.41 -17.98
C SER A 507 -40.43 66.34 -17.65
N ASP A 508 -40.95 65.12 -17.47
CA ASP A 508 -42.36 64.91 -17.10
C ASP A 508 -42.70 65.47 -15.71
N ILE A 509 -41.77 65.34 -14.76
CA ILE A 509 -41.93 65.87 -13.39
C ILE A 509 -41.90 67.39 -13.41
N GLU A 510 -40.94 68.02 -14.09
CA GLU A 510 -40.83 69.47 -14.22
C GLU A 510 -42.07 70.07 -14.88
N ALA A 511 -42.60 69.41 -15.92
CA ALA A 511 -43.84 69.81 -16.58
C ALA A 511 -45.03 69.78 -15.61
N LYS A 512 -45.16 68.72 -14.79
CA LYS A 512 -46.22 68.60 -13.79
C LYS A 512 -46.05 69.58 -12.63
N ASP A 513 -44.84 69.78 -12.12
CA ASP A 513 -44.57 70.72 -11.03
C ASP A 513 -44.92 72.15 -11.46
N LYS A 514 -44.56 72.53 -12.69
CA LYS A 514 -44.97 73.82 -13.28
C LYS A 514 -46.49 73.96 -13.38
N GLN A 515 -47.21 72.90 -13.72
CA GLN A 515 -48.68 72.92 -13.73
C GLN A 515 -49.26 73.09 -12.32
N LEU A 516 -48.73 72.37 -11.33
CA LEU A 516 -49.15 72.51 -9.92
C LEU A 516 -48.85 73.90 -9.39
N ASP A 517 -47.70 74.49 -9.73
CA ASP A 517 -47.34 75.87 -9.40
C ASP A 517 -48.34 76.89 -9.93
N VAL A 518 -48.75 76.74 -11.19
CA VAL A 518 -49.77 77.60 -11.79
C VAL A 518 -51.11 77.45 -11.08
N GLN A 519 -51.50 76.22 -10.72
CA GLN A 519 -52.74 75.96 -10.00
C GLN A 519 -52.71 76.53 -8.58
N MET A 520 -51.61 76.35 -7.83
CA MET A 520 -51.43 76.94 -6.50
C MET A 520 -51.53 78.46 -6.55
N LYS A 521 -50.82 79.12 -7.48
CA LYS A 521 -50.90 80.59 -7.66
C LYS A 521 -52.33 81.08 -7.97
N LYS A 522 -53.08 80.31 -8.76
CA LYS A 522 -54.48 80.61 -9.06
C LYS A 522 -55.35 80.48 -7.80
N LEU A 523 -55.20 79.38 -7.05
CA LEU A 523 -55.91 79.16 -5.79
C LEU A 523 -55.59 80.25 -4.76
N ASP A 524 -54.32 80.66 -4.62
CA ASP A 524 -53.92 81.77 -3.74
C ASP A 524 -54.59 83.09 -4.15
N THR A 525 -54.66 83.36 -5.45
CA THR A 525 -55.32 84.56 -5.98
C THR A 525 -56.83 84.53 -5.68
N GLU A 526 -57.48 83.38 -5.89
CA GLU A 526 -58.91 83.19 -5.59
C GLU A 526 -59.19 83.27 -4.09
N HIS A 527 -58.32 82.67 -3.26
CA HIS A 527 -58.40 82.73 -1.80
C HIS A 527 -58.33 84.18 -1.32
N ASN A 528 -57.34 84.96 -1.79
CA ASN A 528 -57.18 86.36 -1.41
C ASN A 528 -58.38 87.23 -1.83
N ALA A 529 -58.93 86.99 -3.03
CA ALA A 529 -60.13 87.69 -3.50
C ALA A 529 -61.35 87.38 -2.63
N LEU A 530 -61.59 86.09 -2.33
CA LEU A 530 -62.70 85.65 -1.49
C LEU A 530 -62.54 86.06 -0.03
N GLN A 531 -61.32 86.09 0.51
CA GLN A 531 -61.04 86.58 1.84
C GLN A 531 -61.37 88.08 1.96
N THR A 532 -60.98 88.87 0.95
CA THR A 532 -61.34 90.28 0.89
C THR A 532 -62.86 90.49 0.83
N GLU A 533 -63.57 89.66 0.05
CA GLU A 533 -65.04 89.68 -0.03
C GLU A 533 -65.69 89.28 1.31
N TYR A 534 -65.15 88.24 1.96
CA TYR A 534 -65.57 87.77 3.27
C TYR A 534 -65.47 88.87 4.32
N ASP A 535 -64.32 89.54 4.43
CA ASP A 535 -64.08 90.61 5.41
C ASP A 535 -64.99 91.82 5.14
N SER A 536 -65.24 92.14 3.87
CA SER A 536 -66.20 93.19 3.48
C SER A 536 -67.62 92.88 3.94
N ILE A 537 -68.11 91.65 3.68
CA ILE A 537 -69.47 91.24 4.05
C ILE A 537 -69.62 91.11 5.57
N LYS A 538 -68.60 90.58 6.24
CA LYS A 538 -68.54 90.50 7.70
C LYS A 538 -68.69 91.89 8.32
N SER A 539 -67.92 92.87 7.84
CA SER A 539 -68.03 94.26 8.31
C SER A 539 -69.43 94.86 8.10
N VAL A 540 -70.09 94.55 6.97
CA VAL A 540 -71.47 94.99 6.71
C VAL A 540 -72.46 94.35 7.68
N ILE A 541 -72.29 93.06 8.02
CA ILE A 541 -73.12 92.39 9.03
C ILE A 541 -72.90 93.02 10.40
N GLU A 542 -71.66 93.18 10.84
CA GLU A 542 -71.30 93.80 12.13
C GLU A 542 -71.94 95.19 12.29
N LYS A 543 -71.78 96.05 11.27
CA LYS A 543 -72.40 97.40 11.27
C LYS A 543 -73.93 97.36 11.33
N ASN A 544 -74.57 96.39 10.67
CA ASN A 544 -76.02 96.23 10.73
C ASN A 544 -76.49 95.73 12.11
N VAL A 545 -75.73 94.82 12.73
CA VAL A 545 -76.00 94.34 14.09
C VAL A 545 -75.86 95.49 15.08
N GLU A 546 -74.77 96.25 15.04
CA GLU A 546 -74.56 97.43 15.90
C GLU A 546 -75.68 98.47 15.73
N ARG A 547 -76.09 98.77 14.49
CA ARG A 547 -77.17 99.71 14.21
C ARG A 547 -78.50 99.22 14.78
N ASN A 548 -78.81 97.93 14.65
CA ASN A 548 -80.02 97.36 15.25
C ASN A 548 -79.96 97.43 16.77
N PHE A 549 -78.86 97.04 17.41
CA PHE A 549 -78.70 97.14 18.87
C PHE A 549 -78.89 98.56 19.39
N LYS A 550 -78.33 99.57 18.70
CA LYS A 550 -78.51 101.00 19.04
C LYS A 550 -79.94 101.51 18.91
N ILE A 551 -80.80 100.83 18.14
CA ILE A 551 -82.23 101.19 18.03
C ILE A 551 -83.03 100.63 19.21
N PHE A 552 -82.53 99.57 19.86
CA PHE A 552 -83.19 98.90 20.99
C PHE A 552 -82.59 99.26 22.37
N SER A 553 -81.52 100.06 22.41
CA SER A 553 -80.94 100.69 23.61
C SER A 553 -81.39 102.14 23.71
#